data_AF-A0A520VZE5-F1
#
_entry.id   AF-A0A520VZE5-F1
#
_cell.length_a   1.000
_cell.length_b   1.000
_cell.length_c   1.000
_cell.angle_alpha   90.00
_cell.angle_beta   90.00
_cell.angle_gamma   90.00
#
_symmetry.space_group_name_H-M   'P 1'
#
loop_
_entity.id
_entity.type
_entity.pdbx_description
1 polymer ?
#
loop_
_entity_poly.entity_id
_entity_poly.type
_entity_poly.pdbx_seq_one_letter_code
_entity_poly.pdbx_strand_id
1 'polypeptide(L)'
;MNLYKQYLKQGIIALALISIYACEKDPEQHLELGNWYLQKGLIDDAITEYREVSRLLPPDHSKLDREQFKILGTAHFKLALSYTKKGWWEYALREAENSFDLSPSPDTHELVELIKEKIQLQSKKSSS
;
A
#
# COMPACT_ATOMS: atom_id res chain seq x y z
N MET A 1 24.16 -27.92 36.03
CA MET A 1 24.17 -26.50 35.58
C MET A 1 24.31 -26.33 34.05
N ASN A 2 25.02 -27.21 33.31
CA ASN A 2 25.16 -27.12 31.85
C ASN A 2 23.91 -27.49 31.04
N LEU A 3 23.16 -28.51 31.46
CA LEU A 3 21.93 -28.94 30.79
C LEU A 3 20.87 -27.82 30.79
N TYR A 4 20.67 -27.14 31.92
CA TYR A 4 19.73 -26.01 32.01
C TYR A 4 20.11 -24.85 31.06
N LYS A 5 21.40 -24.49 30.97
CA LYS A 5 21.87 -23.48 30.01
C LYS A 5 21.66 -23.90 28.56
N GLN A 6 21.80 -25.20 28.26
CA GLN A 6 21.58 -25.76 26.93
C GLN A 6 20.10 -25.74 26.53
N TYR A 7 19.18 -26.14 27.43
CA TYR A 7 17.75 -26.03 27.20
C TYR A 7 17.28 -24.58 27.09
N LEU A 8 17.82 -23.67 27.91
CA LEU A 8 17.53 -22.23 27.80
C LEU A 8 17.99 -21.67 26.43
N LYS A 9 19.18 -22.06 25.97
CA LYS A 9 19.71 -21.65 24.65
C LYS A 9 18.86 -22.20 23.50
N GLN A 10 18.43 -23.46 23.58
CA GLN A 10 17.52 -24.07 22.59
C GLN A 10 16.14 -23.39 22.59
N GLY A 11 15.61 -23.06 23.77
CA GLY A 11 14.36 -22.31 23.90
C GLY A 11 14.42 -20.93 23.26
N ILE A 12 15.52 -20.19 23.46
CA ILE A 12 15.74 -18.88 22.82
C ILE A 12 15.84 -19.01 21.29
N ILE A 13 16.56 -20.04 20.79
CA ILE A 13 16.66 -20.29 19.34
C ILE A 13 15.28 -20.64 18.76
N ALA A 14 14.50 -21.49 19.42
CA ALA A 14 13.14 -21.83 18.97
C ALA A 14 12.23 -20.60 18.93
N LEU A 15 12.28 -19.75 19.96
CA LEU A 15 11.51 -18.49 20.02
C LEU A 15 11.92 -17.50 18.92
N ALA A 16 13.24 -17.37 18.67
CA ALA A 16 13.76 -16.54 17.59
C ALA A 16 13.30 -17.06 16.22
N LEU A 17 13.37 -18.38 15.99
CA LEU A 17 12.87 -18.99 14.75
C LEU A 17 11.37 -18.75 14.58
N ILE A 18 10.55 -18.96 15.61
CA ILE A 18 9.10 -18.67 15.57
C ILE A 18 8.85 -17.20 15.23
N SER A 19 9.60 -16.26 15.82
CA SER A 19 9.44 -14.83 15.50
C SER A 19 9.83 -14.48 14.06
N ILE A 20 10.82 -15.17 13.49
CA ILE A 20 11.24 -14.98 12.09
C ILE A 20 10.18 -15.55 11.14
N TYR A 21 9.56 -16.68 11.48
CA TYR A 21 8.48 -17.29 10.70
C TYR A 21 7.10 -16.66 10.91
N ALA A 22 6.87 -16.01 12.05
CA ALA A 22 5.63 -15.30 12.38
C ALA A 22 5.56 -13.89 11.78
N CYS A 23 6.63 -13.43 11.12
CA CYS A 23 6.56 -12.26 10.24
C CYS A 23 5.90 -12.67 8.92
N GLU A 24 4.65 -13.11 9.00
CA GLU A 24 3.81 -13.30 7.82
C GLU A 24 3.53 -11.90 7.26
N LYS A 25 4.09 -11.63 6.09
CA LYS A 25 3.98 -10.34 5.42
C LYS A 25 2.62 -10.28 4.74
N ASP A 26 1.62 -9.89 5.51
CA ASP A 26 0.24 -9.80 5.07
C ASP A 26 -0.04 -8.44 4.40
N PRO A 27 -0.40 -8.41 3.10
CA PRO A 27 -0.77 -7.19 2.40
C PRO A 27 -1.92 -6.42 3.09
N GLU A 28 -2.84 -7.10 3.77
CA GLU A 28 -3.95 -6.45 4.47
C GLU A 28 -3.45 -5.63 5.67
N GLN A 29 -2.48 -6.16 6.44
CA GLN A 29 -1.90 -5.43 7.58
C GLN A 29 -1.18 -4.15 7.15
N HIS A 30 -0.45 -4.20 6.03
CA HIS A 30 0.15 -3.00 5.45
C HIS A 30 -0.91 -1.99 4.99
N LEU A 31 -2.02 -2.44 4.40
CA LEU A 31 -3.12 -1.57 4.03
C LEU A 31 -3.75 -0.89 5.26
N GLU A 32 -3.98 -1.63 6.35
CA GLU A 32 -4.52 -1.11 7.60
C GLU A 32 -3.56 -0.12 8.28
N LEU A 33 -2.28 -0.44 8.33
CA LEU A 33 -1.26 0.44 8.91
C LEU A 33 -1.12 1.73 8.09
N GLY A 34 -1.15 1.64 6.76
CA GLY A 34 -1.20 2.81 5.89
C GLY A 34 -2.42 3.68 6.15
N ASN A 35 -3.60 3.08 6.38
CA ASN A 35 -4.81 3.82 6.76
C ASN A 35 -4.64 4.55 8.10
N TRP A 36 -4.00 3.90 9.07
CA TRP A 36 -3.70 4.52 10.36
C TRP A 36 -2.76 5.73 10.19
N TYR A 37 -1.66 5.59 9.45
CA TYR A 37 -0.74 6.69 9.16
C TYR A 37 -1.43 7.85 8.44
N LEU A 38 -2.26 7.54 7.43
CA LEU A 38 -3.01 8.54 6.68
C LEU A 38 -3.97 9.34 7.58
N GLN A 39 -4.66 8.67 8.51
CA GLN A 39 -5.53 9.32 9.50
C GLN A 39 -4.75 10.25 10.44
N LYS A 40 -3.48 9.93 10.74
CA LYS A 40 -2.58 10.79 11.53
C LYS A 40 -1.94 11.92 10.72
N GLY A 41 -2.18 11.98 9.42
CA GLY A 41 -1.54 12.95 8.52
C GLY A 41 -0.07 12.63 8.23
N LEU A 42 0.39 11.41 8.59
CA LEU A 42 1.74 10.91 8.32
C LEU A 42 1.77 10.35 6.88
N ILE A 43 1.76 11.26 5.90
CA ILE A 43 1.51 10.92 4.50
C ILE A 43 2.62 10.05 3.91
N ASP A 44 3.89 10.34 4.24
CA ASP A 44 5.03 9.58 3.70
C ASP A 44 5.09 8.15 4.25
N ASP A 45 4.75 7.96 5.52
CA ASP A 45 4.62 6.64 6.13
C ASP A 45 3.45 5.86 5.50
N ALA A 46 2.30 6.53 5.31
CA ALA A 46 1.15 5.92 4.64
C ALA A 46 1.49 5.43 3.22
N ILE A 47 2.18 6.27 2.43
CA ILE A 47 2.65 5.89 1.08
C ILE A 47 3.56 4.66 1.15
N THR A 48 4.47 4.61 2.12
CA THR A 48 5.39 3.48 2.29
C THR A 48 4.60 2.19 2.50
N GLU A 49 3.65 2.19 3.43
CA GLU A 49 2.85 0.99 3.73
C GLU A 49 1.95 0.56 2.57
N TYR A 50 1.30 1.50 1.88
CA TYR A 50 0.48 1.14 0.72
C TYR A 50 1.29 0.57 -0.44
N ARG A 51 2.56 0.99 -0.62
CA ARG A 51 3.46 0.40 -1.63
C ARG A 51 3.90 -1.01 -1.27
N GLU A 52 3.99 -1.34 0.01
CA GLU A 52 4.32 -2.70 0.45
C GLU A 52 3.23 -3.70 0.05
N VAL A 53 1.96 -3.27 -0.03
CA VAL A 53 0.87 -4.10 -0.58
C VAL A 53 1.20 -4.61 -1.98
N SER A 54 1.53 -3.71 -2.90
CA SER A 54 1.93 -4.08 -4.27
C SER A 54 3.24 -4.86 -4.31
N ARG A 55 4.14 -4.68 -3.34
CA ARG A 55 5.41 -5.43 -3.25
C ARG A 55 5.20 -6.88 -2.82
N LEU A 56 4.17 -7.14 -1.99
CA LEU A 56 3.89 -8.45 -1.43
C LEU A 56 3.00 -9.31 -2.33
N LEU A 57 2.10 -8.68 -3.09
CA LEU A 57 1.24 -9.38 -4.02
C LEU A 57 1.98 -9.76 -5.31
N PRO A 58 1.62 -10.89 -5.95
CA PRO A 58 2.17 -11.27 -7.25
C PRO A 58 2.04 -10.16 -8.30
N PRO A 59 3.11 -9.83 -9.04
CA PRO A 59 3.04 -8.83 -10.11
C PRO A 59 2.19 -9.31 -11.30
N ASP A 60 2.04 -10.62 -11.45
CA ASP A 60 1.13 -11.24 -12.39
C ASP A 60 -0.27 -11.32 -11.76
N HIS A 61 -1.11 -10.33 -12.09
CA HIS A 61 -2.45 -10.19 -11.51
C HIS A 61 -3.36 -11.41 -11.77
N SER A 62 -3.06 -12.24 -12.77
CA SER A 62 -3.84 -13.47 -13.03
C SER A 62 -3.76 -14.50 -11.90
N LYS A 63 -2.80 -14.34 -10.98
CA LYS A 63 -2.59 -15.20 -9.81
C LYS A 63 -3.28 -14.68 -8.55
N LEU A 64 -3.87 -13.50 -8.60
CA LEU A 64 -4.54 -12.92 -7.45
C LEU A 64 -5.90 -13.56 -7.25
N ASP A 65 -6.22 -13.90 -6.01
CA ASP A 65 -7.59 -14.21 -5.64
C ASP A 65 -8.43 -12.92 -5.52
N ARG A 66 -9.72 -13.09 -5.30
CA ARG A 66 -10.67 -11.97 -5.21
C ARG A 66 -10.32 -10.98 -4.11
N GLU A 67 -9.85 -11.46 -2.96
CA GLU A 67 -9.54 -10.57 -1.83
C GLU A 67 -8.24 -9.82 -2.09
N GLN A 68 -7.23 -10.49 -2.64
CA GLN A 68 -5.98 -9.86 -3.07
C GLN A 68 -6.20 -8.80 -4.14
N PHE A 69 -7.10 -9.04 -5.10
CA PHE A 69 -7.52 -8.02 -6.08
C PHE A 69 -8.10 -6.78 -5.41
N LYS A 70 -8.98 -6.99 -4.42
CA LYS A 70 -9.61 -5.90 -3.67
C LYS A 70 -8.62 -5.13 -2.82
N ILE A 71 -7.71 -5.82 -2.12
CA ILE A 71 -6.65 -5.21 -1.32
C ILE A 71 -5.72 -4.37 -2.22
N LEU A 72 -5.27 -4.93 -3.35
CA LEU A 72 -4.39 -4.23 -4.29
C LEU A 72 -5.07 -2.99 -4.87
N GLY A 73 -6.31 -3.12 -5.36
CA GLY A 73 -7.08 -1.98 -5.88
C GLY A 73 -7.28 -0.90 -4.83
N THR A 74 -7.58 -1.29 -3.58
CA THR A 74 -7.71 -0.34 -2.47
C THR A 74 -6.39 0.36 -2.15
N ALA A 75 -5.26 -0.35 -2.16
CA ALA A 75 -3.95 0.25 -1.93
C ALA A 75 -3.60 1.28 -3.02
N HIS A 76 -3.86 0.99 -4.29
CA HIS A 76 -3.68 1.95 -5.38
C HIS A 76 -4.58 3.19 -5.21
N PHE A 77 -5.85 3.01 -4.81
CA PHE A 77 -6.75 4.12 -4.50
C PHE A 77 -6.18 5.02 -3.38
N LYS A 78 -5.68 4.39 -2.30
CA LYS A 78 -5.10 5.13 -1.16
C LYS A 78 -3.78 5.80 -1.50
N LEU A 79 -2.96 5.21 -2.37
CA LEU A 79 -1.76 5.85 -2.91
C LEU A 79 -2.11 7.08 -3.73
N ALA A 80 -3.12 7.00 -4.61
CA ALA A 80 -3.59 8.14 -5.37
C ALA A 80 -3.99 9.30 -4.44
N LEU A 81 -4.81 9.02 -3.42
CA LEU A 81 -5.19 10.02 -2.41
C LEU A 81 -3.99 10.57 -1.64
N SER A 82 -3.00 9.74 -1.31
CA SER A 82 -1.80 10.20 -0.59
C SER A 82 -0.92 11.08 -1.46
N TYR A 83 -0.75 10.74 -2.74
CA TYR A 83 -0.01 11.55 -3.70
C TYR A 83 -0.72 12.86 -4.05
N THR A 84 -2.07 12.90 -4.10
CA THR A 84 -2.78 14.18 -4.23
C THR A 84 -2.52 15.11 -3.04
N LYS A 85 -2.43 14.57 -1.81
CA LYS A 85 -2.04 15.35 -0.62
C LYS A 85 -0.62 15.91 -0.70
N LYS A 86 0.30 15.22 -1.38
CA LYS A 86 1.67 15.71 -1.65
C LYS A 86 1.73 16.68 -2.84
N GLY A 87 0.68 16.79 -3.63
CA GLY A 87 0.67 17.53 -4.90
C GLY A 87 1.48 16.84 -6.01
N TRP A 88 1.71 15.54 -5.90
CA TRP A 88 2.45 14.73 -6.88
C TRP A 88 1.45 14.14 -7.89
N TRP A 89 0.91 15.01 -8.74
CA TRP A 89 -0.30 14.71 -9.52
C TRP A 89 -0.11 13.59 -10.55
N GLU A 90 1.08 13.48 -11.14
CA GLU A 90 1.40 12.44 -12.13
C GLU A 90 1.47 11.06 -11.49
N TYR A 91 2.02 10.97 -10.28
CA TYR A 91 1.99 9.75 -9.48
C TYR A 91 0.57 9.45 -9.02
N ALA A 92 -0.18 10.47 -8.57
CA ALA A 92 -1.57 10.30 -8.17
C ALA A 92 -2.44 9.75 -9.32
N LEU A 93 -2.27 10.28 -10.54
CA LEU A 93 -3.02 9.84 -11.72
C LEU A 93 -2.75 8.38 -12.03
N ARG A 94 -1.47 7.98 -12.06
CA ARG A 94 -1.08 6.60 -12.33
C ARG A 94 -1.73 5.63 -11.35
N GLU A 95 -1.69 5.94 -10.06
CA GLU A 95 -2.27 5.06 -9.05
C GLU A 95 -3.80 5.06 -9.08
N ALA A 96 -4.44 6.16 -9.46
CA ALA A 96 -5.89 6.21 -9.66
C ALA A 96 -6.31 5.34 -10.86
N GLU A 97 -5.55 5.38 -11.96
CA GLU A 97 -5.76 4.54 -13.14
C GLU A 97 -5.58 3.06 -12.79
N ASN A 98 -4.50 2.69 -12.07
CA ASN A 98 -4.30 1.32 -11.58
C ASN A 98 -5.48 0.86 -10.71
N SER A 99 -5.98 1.71 -9.82
CA SER A 99 -7.13 1.40 -8.98
C SER A 99 -8.41 1.18 -9.80
N PHE A 100 -8.63 2.00 -10.82
CA PHE A 100 -9.78 1.86 -11.72
C PHE A 100 -9.68 0.57 -12.53
N ASP A 101 -8.52 0.23 -13.06
CA ASP A 101 -8.31 -1.00 -13.84
C ASP A 101 -8.55 -2.27 -13.00
N LEU A 102 -8.17 -2.26 -11.72
CA LEU A 102 -8.35 -3.38 -10.80
C LEU A 102 -9.80 -3.48 -10.27
N SER A 103 -10.42 -2.34 -9.98
CA SER A 103 -11.78 -2.28 -9.45
C SER A 103 -12.54 -1.09 -10.04
N PRO A 104 -13.10 -1.24 -11.26
CA PRO A 104 -13.87 -0.18 -11.89
C PRO A 104 -15.11 0.13 -11.05
N SER A 105 -15.25 1.39 -10.63
CA SER A 105 -16.41 1.90 -9.91
C SER A 105 -16.59 3.39 -10.22
N PRO A 106 -17.76 3.97 -9.89
CA PRO A 106 -17.95 5.42 -10.00
C PRO A 106 -16.88 6.22 -9.24
N ASP A 107 -16.51 5.78 -8.03
CA ASP A 107 -15.54 6.47 -7.19
C ASP A 107 -14.12 6.43 -7.78
N THR A 108 -13.69 5.28 -8.32
CA THR A 108 -12.36 5.16 -8.95
C THR A 108 -12.31 5.93 -10.27
N HIS A 109 -13.41 5.95 -11.02
CA HIS A 109 -13.54 6.76 -12.23
C HIS A 109 -13.49 8.27 -11.92
N GLU A 110 -14.27 8.73 -10.93
CA GLU A 110 -14.29 10.13 -10.51
C GLU A 110 -12.91 10.60 -10.06
N LEU A 111 -12.19 9.78 -9.27
CA LEU A 111 -10.84 10.12 -8.82
C LEU A 111 -9.87 10.35 -9.99
N VAL A 112 -9.91 9.51 -11.02
CA VAL A 112 -9.08 9.67 -12.23
C VAL A 112 -9.38 11.00 -12.91
N GLU A 113 -10.65 11.31 -13.13
CA GLU A 113 -11.06 12.53 -13.86
C GLU A 113 -10.74 13.80 -13.08
N LEU A 114 -10.96 13.83 -11.76
CA LEU A 114 -10.58 14.97 -10.91
C LEU A 114 -9.07 15.24 -10.94
N ILE A 115 -8.24 14.19 -10.94
CA ILE A 115 -6.79 14.36 -11.01
C ILE A 115 -6.37 14.88 -12.39
N LYS A 116 -6.95 14.37 -13.49
CA LYS A 116 -6.68 14.87 -14.84
C LYS A 116 -7.05 16.35 -14.98
N GLU A 117 -8.23 16.75 -14.50
CA GLU A 117 -8.66 18.14 -14.50
C GLU A 117 -7.65 19.02 -13.74
N LYS A 118 -7.22 18.57 -12.56
CA LYS A 118 -6.23 19.28 -11.75
C LYS A 118 -4.91 19.51 -12.49
N ILE A 119 -4.38 18.47 -13.16
CA ILE A 119 -3.16 18.56 -13.97
C ILE A 119 -3.34 19.59 -15.10
N GLN A 120 -4.47 19.54 -15.79
CA GLN A 120 -4.76 20.48 -16.89
C GLN A 120 -4.85 21.94 -16.41
N LEU A 121 -5.44 22.18 -15.23
CA LEU A 121 -5.51 23.51 -14.65
C LEU A 121 -4.12 24.05 -14.29
N GLN A 122 -3.22 23.20 -13.80
CA GLN A 122 -1.85 23.59 -13.48
C GLN A 122 -1.03 23.92 -14.73
N SER A 123 -1.15 23.12 -15.79
CA SER A 123 -0.42 23.37 -17.04
C SER A 123 -0.88 24.65 -17.73
N LYS A 124 -2.17 24.98 -17.67
CA LYS A 124 -2.69 26.28 -18.13
C LYS A 124 -2.10 27.44 -17.34
N LYS A 125 -2.03 27.32 -16.01
CA LYS A 125 -1.47 28.37 -15.13
C LYS A 125 0.04 28.57 -15.31
N SER A 126 0.81 27.54 -15.66
CA SER A 126 2.25 27.67 -15.92
C SER A 126 2.55 28.24 -17.31
N SER A 127 1.58 28.25 -18.21
CA SER A 127 1.72 28.76 -19.59
C SER A 127 1.23 30.20 -19.76
N SER A 128 0.67 30.80 -18.70
CA SER A 128 0.15 32.18 -18.62
C SER A 128 1.06 33.06 -17.79
#